data_AF-A0AAV5NZV2-F1
#
_entry.id   AF-A0AAV5NZV2-F1
#
_cell.length_a   1.000
_cell.length_b   1.000
_cell.length_c   1.000
_cell.angle_alpha   90.00
_cell.angle_beta   90.00
_cell.angle_gamma   90.00
#
_symmetry.space_group_name_H-M   'P 1'
#
loop_
_entity.id
_entity.type
_entity.pdbx_description
1 polymer ?
#
loop_
_entity_poly.entity_id
_entity_poly.type
_entity_poly.pdbx_seq_one_letter_code
_entity_poly.pdbx_strand_id
1 'polypeptide(L)'
;MLTTKLIQASIAGVEGYTRTFDFNFFKLTEEVGELAVEIQVEQKKLPSEKGGKDGVVGEAIDVALCALDIAFLQLNKQGIRNIEEMEHVLNQVASTKLARWEKKLEQLQSEESFL
;
A
#
# COMPACT_ATOMS: atom_id res chain seq x y z
N MET A 1 1.42 -26.52 -10.26
CA MET A 1 0.33 -25.87 -9.51
C MET A 1 0.60 -24.37 -9.31
N LEU A 2 1.80 -23.99 -8.85
CA LEU A 2 2.31 -22.60 -8.74
C LEU A 2 2.70 -21.98 -10.10
N THR A 3 3.30 -22.77 -11.00
CA THR A 3 3.69 -22.38 -12.38
C THR A 3 2.51 -21.88 -13.23
N THR A 4 1.28 -22.22 -12.81
CA THR A 4 0.01 -21.94 -13.49
C THR A 4 -0.58 -20.57 -13.09
N LYS A 5 -0.41 -20.12 -11.83
CA LYS A 5 -0.74 -18.73 -11.40
C LYS A 5 0.18 -17.68 -12.05
N LEU A 6 1.34 -18.13 -12.50
CA LEU A 6 2.43 -17.33 -13.09
C LEU A 6 2.27 -17.09 -14.60
N ILE A 7 1.50 -17.92 -15.31
CA ILE A 7 1.04 -17.63 -16.68
C ILE A 7 -0.21 -16.72 -16.64
N GLN A 8 -1.00 -16.82 -15.56
CA GLN A 8 -2.30 -16.16 -15.36
C GLN A 8 -2.23 -14.64 -15.11
N ALA A 9 -1.19 -14.20 -14.41
CA ALA A 9 -0.83 -12.78 -14.37
C ALA A 9 -0.09 -12.33 -15.64
N SER A 10 0.44 -13.25 -16.44
CA SER A 10 1.31 -12.94 -17.58
C SER A 10 0.54 -12.41 -18.80
N ILE A 11 -0.79 -12.57 -18.80
CA ILE A 11 -1.73 -11.93 -19.74
C ILE A 11 -2.26 -10.61 -19.19
N ALA A 12 -2.03 -10.34 -17.89
CA ALA A 12 -2.90 -9.53 -17.04
C ALA A 12 -3.39 -8.22 -17.68
N GLY A 13 -4.58 -8.33 -18.27
CA GLY A 13 -5.68 -7.47 -17.87
C GLY A 13 -6.22 -7.79 -16.46
N VAL A 14 -5.46 -8.61 -15.70
CA VAL A 14 -5.69 -9.48 -14.51
C VAL A 14 -6.88 -10.45 -14.64
N GLU A 15 -6.83 -11.71 -14.21
CA GLU A 15 -6.66 -12.18 -12.82
C GLU A 15 -6.03 -13.59 -12.74
N GLY A 16 -4.99 -13.72 -11.92
CA GLY A 16 -4.73 -14.96 -11.19
C GLY A 16 -5.52 -14.95 -9.87
N TYR A 17 -5.75 -16.11 -9.26
CA TYR A 17 -6.50 -16.28 -7.99
C TYR A 17 -5.98 -15.41 -6.82
N THR A 18 -4.82 -14.77 -6.99
CA THR A 18 -4.12 -13.94 -5.99
C THR A 18 -3.84 -12.52 -6.48
N ARG A 19 -4.50 -12.05 -7.56
CA ARG A 19 -4.34 -10.67 -8.09
C ARG A 19 -5.65 -10.10 -8.62
N THR A 20 -6.68 -10.16 -7.80
CA THR A 20 -8.00 -9.53 -8.02
C THR A 20 -8.15 -8.35 -7.08
N PHE A 21 -9.16 -7.49 -7.31
CA PHE A 21 -9.47 -6.44 -6.34
C PHE A 21 -9.81 -7.02 -4.97
N ASP A 22 -10.70 -8.01 -4.94
CA ASP A 22 -11.15 -8.63 -3.70
C ASP A 22 -9.99 -9.30 -2.96
N PHE A 23 -9.15 -10.05 -3.68
CA PHE A 23 -7.99 -10.70 -3.08
C PHE A 23 -7.02 -9.69 -2.48
N ASN A 24 -6.62 -8.66 -3.23
CA ASN A 24 -5.69 -7.65 -2.71
C ASN A 24 -6.30 -6.82 -1.60
N PHE A 25 -7.61 -6.59 -1.61
CA PHE A 25 -8.30 -5.91 -0.52
C PHE A 25 -8.33 -6.76 0.77
N PHE A 26 -8.59 -8.06 0.64
CA PHE A 26 -8.51 -8.97 1.79
C PHE A 26 -7.07 -9.13 2.29
N LYS A 27 -6.09 -9.26 1.39
CA LYS A 27 -4.68 -9.33 1.79
C LYS A 27 -4.22 -8.03 2.44
N LEU A 28 -4.62 -6.87 1.93
CA LEU A 28 -4.41 -5.58 2.59
C LEU A 28 -4.98 -5.56 4.01
N THR A 29 -6.15 -6.16 4.23
CA THR A 29 -6.76 -6.25 5.57
C THR A 29 -5.94 -7.16 6.49
N GLU A 30 -5.40 -8.26 5.97
CA GLU A 30 -4.46 -9.11 6.69
C GLU A 30 -3.18 -8.35 7.07
N GLU A 31 -2.53 -7.65 6.12
CA GLU A 31 -1.29 -6.90 6.41
C GLU A 31 -1.52 -5.77 7.43
N VAL A 32 -2.70 -5.12 7.41
CA VAL A 32 -3.07 -4.14 8.44
C VAL A 32 -3.20 -4.80 9.82
N GLY A 33 -3.71 -6.04 9.86
CA GLY A 33 -3.77 -6.85 11.08
C GLY A 33 -2.38 -7.25 11.59
N GLU A 34 -1.50 -7.68 10.69
CA GLU A 34 -0.11 -8.03 10.99
C GLU A 34 0.66 -6.81 11.52
N LEU A 35 0.54 -5.65 10.86
CA LEU A 35 1.08 -4.37 11.33
C LEU A 35 0.53 -3.98 12.72
N ALA A 36 -0.75 -4.20 12.98
CA ALA A 36 -1.34 -3.91 14.28
C ALA A 36 -0.79 -4.82 15.39
N VAL A 37 -0.45 -6.08 15.07
CA VAL A 37 0.22 -6.99 16.01
C VAL A 37 1.64 -6.50 16.30
N GLU A 38 2.40 -6.13 15.28
CA GLU A 38 3.76 -5.61 15.44
C GLU A 38 3.81 -4.35 16.30
N ILE A 39 2.89 -3.41 16.08
CA ILE A 39 2.80 -2.19 16.90
C ILE A 39 2.51 -2.53 18.36
N GLN A 40 1.66 -3.53 18.63
CA GLN A 40 1.36 -3.96 19.99
C GLN A 40 2.54 -4.67 20.66
N VAL A 41 3.32 -5.44 19.90
CA VAL A 41 4.57 -6.06 20.37
C VAL A 41 5.61 -4.99 20.70
N GLU A 42 5.84 -4.03 19.81
CA GLU A 42 6.76 -2.90 20.01
C GLU A 42 6.37 -2.07 21.25
N GLN A 43 5.07 -1.87 21.46
CA GLN A 43 4.52 -1.18 22.65
C GLN A 43 4.49 -2.05 23.91
N LYS A 44 5.01 -3.29 23.87
CA LYS A 44 5.03 -4.25 24.99
C LYS A 44 3.64 -4.60 25.53
N LYS A 45 2.61 -4.49 24.70
CA LYS A 45 1.23 -4.91 25.00
C LYS A 45 0.99 -6.37 24.66
N LEU A 46 1.77 -6.91 23.73
CA LEU A 46 1.81 -8.34 23.41
C LEU A 46 3.23 -8.89 23.60
N PRO A 47 3.37 -10.20 23.88
CA PRO A 47 4.67 -10.86 23.91
C PRO A 47 5.36 -10.88 22.54
N SER A 48 6.70 -10.83 22.52
CA SER A 48 7.50 -10.78 21.29
C SER A 48 7.27 -11.95 20.33
N GLU A 49 6.92 -13.14 20.85
CA GLU A 49 6.63 -14.32 20.06
C GLU A 49 5.32 -14.23 19.24
N LYS A 50 4.52 -13.19 19.47
CA LYS A 50 3.34 -12.88 18.64
C LYS A 50 3.70 -12.11 17.38
N GLY A 51 4.85 -11.44 17.33
CA GLY A 51 5.33 -10.76 16.15
C GLY A 51 5.88 -11.73 15.10
N GLY A 52 5.84 -11.29 13.85
CA GLY A 52 6.60 -11.81 12.73
C GLY A 52 8.07 -11.41 12.79
N LYS A 53 8.75 -11.54 11.64
CA LYS A 53 10.19 -11.27 11.53
C LYS A 53 10.51 -9.84 11.08
N ASP A 54 9.57 -9.22 10.38
CA ASP A 54 9.81 -8.01 9.61
C ASP A 54 9.52 -6.74 10.42
N GLY A 55 8.92 -6.89 11.60
CA GLY A 55 8.68 -5.81 12.55
C GLY A 55 7.71 -4.75 12.01
N VAL A 56 7.52 -3.67 12.78
CA VAL A 56 6.60 -2.59 12.40
C VAL A 56 6.89 -2.01 11.00
N VAL A 57 8.18 -1.87 10.65
CA VAL A 57 8.57 -1.29 9.35
C VAL A 57 8.24 -2.23 8.20
N GLY A 58 8.51 -3.52 8.34
CA GLY A 58 8.21 -4.52 7.31
C GLY A 58 6.72 -4.58 7.00
N GLU A 59 5.89 -4.78 8.03
CA GLU A 59 4.44 -4.86 7.87
C GLU A 59 3.84 -3.56 7.30
N ALA A 60 4.42 -2.39 7.64
CA ALA A 60 4.00 -1.13 7.05
C ALA A 60 4.30 -1.05 5.54
N ILE A 61 5.42 -1.63 5.09
CA ILE A 61 5.73 -1.75 3.67
C ILE A 61 4.78 -2.76 3.00
N ASP A 62 4.44 -3.87 3.63
CA ASP A 62 3.51 -4.87 3.07
C ASP A 62 2.11 -4.28 2.87
N VAL A 63 1.62 -3.49 3.83
CA VAL A 63 0.40 -2.68 3.68
C VAL A 63 0.49 -1.76 2.46
N ALA A 64 1.61 -1.03 2.32
CA ALA A 64 1.81 -0.10 1.21
C ALA A 64 1.83 -0.84 -0.15
N LEU A 65 2.48 -2.01 -0.23
CA LEU A 65 2.55 -2.82 -1.43
C LEU A 65 1.19 -3.41 -1.81
N CYS A 66 0.40 -3.89 -0.86
CA CYS A 66 -0.96 -4.36 -1.15
C CYS A 66 -1.87 -3.24 -1.67
N ALA A 67 -1.77 -2.04 -1.07
CA ALA A 67 -2.51 -0.87 -1.57
C ALA A 67 -2.03 -0.44 -2.96
N LEU A 68 -0.73 -0.54 -3.22
CA LEU A 68 -0.13 -0.26 -4.51
C LEU A 68 -0.64 -1.24 -5.58
N ASP A 69 -0.68 -2.55 -5.28
CA ASP A 69 -1.24 -3.57 -6.18
C ASP A 69 -2.68 -3.23 -6.59
N ILE A 70 -3.53 -2.79 -5.65
CA ILE A 70 -4.89 -2.33 -5.96
C ILE A 70 -4.89 -1.16 -6.96
N ALA A 71 -3.97 -0.20 -6.80
CA ALA A 71 -3.84 0.92 -7.73
C ALA A 71 -3.38 0.44 -9.12
N PHE A 72 -2.43 -0.48 -9.19
CA PHE A 72 -2.00 -1.11 -10.44
C PHE A 72 -3.15 -1.82 -11.17
N LEU A 73 -3.99 -2.57 -10.44
CA LEU A 73 -5.19 -3.20 -11.02
C LEU A 73 -6.16 -2.15 -11.58
N GLN A 74 -6.33 -1.02 -10.90
CA GLN A 74 -7.21 0.05 -11.34
C GLN A 74 -6.69 0.76 -12.61
N LEU A 75 -5.39 1.06 -12.67
CA LEU A 75 -4.77 1.66 -13.85
C LEU A 75 -4.83 0.71 -15.04
N ASN A 76 -4.61 -0.58 -14.81
CA ASN A 76 -4.76 -1.60 -15.83
C ASN A 76 -6.19 -1.66 -16.40
N LYS A 77 -7.22 -1.60 -15.53
CA LYS A 77 -8.62 -1.49 -15.95
C LYS A 77 -8.91 -0.22 -16.76
N GLN A 78 -8.15 0.85 -16.57
CA GLN A 78 -8.24 2.08 -17.34
C GLN A 78 -7.47 2.04 -18.67
N GLY A 79 -6.85 0.90 -19.00
CA GLY A 79 -6.09 0.70 -20.24
C GLY A 79 -4.62 1.09 -20.15
N ILE A 80 -4.17 1.60 -19.01
CA ILE A 80 -2.76 1.90 -18.76
C ILE A 80 -2.08 0.58 -18.40
N ARG A 81 -1.23 0.05 -19.28
CA ARG A 81 -0.61 -1.27 -19.12
C ARG A 81 0.90 -1.27 -19.04
N ASN A 82 1.52 -0.12 -19.28
CA ASN A 82 2.97 0.04 -19.21
C ASN A 82 3.36 0.57 -17.81
N ILE A 83 4.45 0.02 -17.26
CA ILE A 83 4.87 0.30 -15.88
C ILE A 83 5.30 1.76 -15.69
N GLU A 84 5.97 2.35 -16.69
CA GLU A 84 6.47 3.73 -16.62
C GLU A 84 5.32 4.75 -16.55
N GLU A 85 4.25 4.54 -17.30
CA GLU A 85 3.03 5.37 -17.27
C GLU A 85 2.24 5.15 -15.98
N MET A 86 2.17 3.91 -15.48
CA MET A 86 1.58 3.63 -14.18
C MET A 86 2.33 4.38 -13.06
N GLU A 87 3.65 4.27 -13.04
CA GLU A 87 4.51 4.99 -12.10
C GLU A 87 4.32 6.51 -12.20
N HIS A 88 4.26 7.04 -13.43
CA HIS A 88 4.01 8.47 -13.64
C HIS A 88 2.70 8.93 -13.02
N VAL A 89 1.60 8.19 -13.26
CA VAL A 89 0.28 8.51 -12.70
C VAL A 89 0.28 8.40 -11.17
N LEU A 90 0.92 7.36 -10.62
CA LEU A 90 1.03 7.16 -9.17
C LEU A 90 1.79 8.33 -8.52
N ASN A 91 2.91 8.74 -9.09
CA ASN A 91 3.69 9.88 -8.62
C ASN A 91 2.89 11.18 -8.69
N GLN A 92 2.16 11.44 -9.77
CA GLN A 92 1.29 12.62 -9.87
C GLN A 92 0.23 12.67 -8.76
N VAL A 93 -0.42 11.53 -8.47
CA VAL A 93 -1.42 11.43 -7.41
C VAL A 93 -0.77 11.64 -6.03
N ALA A 94 0.38 11.02 -5.78
CA ALA A 94 1.12 11.16 -4.54
C ALA A 94 1.58 12.61 -4.31
N SER A 95 2.21 13.24 -5.30
CA SER A 95 2.66 14.63 -5.23
C SER A 95 1.51 15.61 -4.97
N THR A 96 0.33 15.38 -5.56
CA THR A 96 -0.85 16.21 -5.30
C THR A 96 -1.31 16.11 -3.84
N LYS A 97 -1.21 14.91 -3.23
CA LYS A 97 -1.53 14.73 -1.82
C LYS A 97 -0.48 15.35 -0.90
N LEU A 98 0.81 15.23 -1.23
CA LEU A 98 1.90 15.85 -0.49
C LEU A 98 1.79 17.38 -0.50
N ALA A 99 1.54 18.00 -1.66
CA ALA A 99 1.36 19.44 -1.76
C ALA A 99 0.20 19.98 -0.90
N ARG A 100 -0.87 19.18 -0.71
CA ARG A 100 -1.97 19.54 0.21
C ARG A 100 -1.53 19.54 1.66
N TRP A 101 -0.67 18.60 2.05
CA TRP A 101 -0.10 18.56 3.39
C TRP A 101 0.86 19.72 3.63
N GLU A 102 1.76 20.01 2.69
CA GLU A 102 2.68 21.16 2.76
C GLU A 102 1.91 22.47 2.95
N LYS A 103 0.88 22.72 2.13
CA LYS A 103 0.02 23.90 2.27
C LYS A 103 -0.66 23.97 3.65
N LYS A 104 -1.07 22.84 4.22
CA LYS A 104 -1.68 22.83 5.55
C LYS A 104 -0.66 23.15 6.64
N LEU A 105 0.58 22.69 6.50
CA LEU A 105 1.67 23.02 7.42
C LEU A 105 2.00 24.52 7.37
N GLU A 106 2.09 25.10 6.18
CA GLU A 106 2.32 26.55 6.00
C GLU A 106 1.22 27.38 6.69
N GLN A 107 -0.05 26.97 6.56
CA GLN A 107 -1.16 27.62 7.24
C GLN A 107 -1.00 27.57 8.76
N LEU A 108 -0.71 26.39 9.32
CA LEU A 108 -0.56 26.22 10.76
C LEU A 108 0.65 27.02 11.30
N GLN A 109 1.76 27.04 10.57
CA GLN A 109 2.94 27.84 10.94
C GLN A 109 2.65 29.34 10.90
N SER A 110 1.86 29.78 9.92
CA SER A 110 1.42 31.19 9.87
C SER A 110 0.52 31.53 11.06
N GLU A 111 -0.42 30.65 11.43
CA GLU A 111 -1.33 30.83 12.58
C GLU A 111 -0.57 30.86 13.92
N GLU A 112 0.43 29.99 14.09
CA GLU A 112 1.30 29.96 15.28
C GLU A 112 2.16 31.24 15.40
N SER A 113 2.58 31.82 14.27
CA SER A 113 3.37 33.07 14.25
C SER A 113 2.57 34.31 14.69
N PHE A 114 1.24 34.20 14.82
CA PHE A 114 0.34 35.26 15.30
C PHE A 114 -0.18 35.04 16.73
N LEU A 115 0.27 33.97 17.41
CA LEU A 115 -0.01 33.66 18.81
C LEU A 115 1.18 34.04 19.72
#